data_AF-A0A7C5IAE5-F1
#
_entry.id   AF-A0A7C5IAE5-F1
#
_cell.length_a   1.000
_cell.length_b   1.000
_cell.length_c   1.000
_cell.angle_alpha   90.00
_cell.angle_beta   90.00
_cell.angle_gamma   90.00
#
_symmetry.space_group_name_H-M   'P 1'
#
loop_
_entity.id
_entity.type
_entity.pdbx_description
1 polymer ?
#
loop_
_entity_poly.entity_id
_entity_poly.type
_entity_poly.pdbx_seq_one_letter_code
_entity_poly.pdbx_strand_id
1 'polypeptide(L)'
;MTTGRRAALLGILALAVFLGAVTAGFAYDDPHAIIENPVVKGDVPPWQAFARDYWGKPREQTNGSYRPLALLSLTLDGYLGRMSPFPFHLTNVLLHVAVVVAVYLVWRRIVAESIAFAGAALFAVLAASAEAVQAVAGRADLLVALFATVGLLAHQGPGRLNAIKAALCLGLALGSKESGVAVPFAWASVDLLSAARPSLARYALYLLPMGAWAAAKAWATGFKVAMDPIGNPL
;
A
#
# COMPACT_ATOMS: atom_id res chain seq x y z
N MET A 1 -7.77 27.11 -12.61
CA MET A 1 -8.51 26.06 -11.88
C MET A 1 -7.98 25.96 -10.45
N THR A 2 -8.84 25.71 -9.48
CA THR A 2 -8.43 25.49 -8.08
C THR A 2 -7.78 24.11 -7.91
N THR A 3 -7.00 23.93 -6.85
CA THR A 3 -6.43 22.61 -6.47
C THR A 3 -7.52 21.55 -6.37
N GLY A 4 -8.66 21.88 -5.74
CA GLY A 4 -9.78 20.95 -5.58
C GLY A 4 -10.36 20.47 -6.91
N ARG A 5 -10.50 21.37 -7.89
CA ARG A 5 -10.97 21.00 -9.25
C ARG A 5 -9.98 20.08 -9.95
N ARG A 6 -8.67 20.33 -9.84
CA ARG A 6 -7.65 19.47 -10.45
C ARG A 6 -7.60 18.09 -9.81
N ALA A 7 -7.66 18.02 -8.48
CA ALA A 7 -7.72 16.75 -7.76
C ALA A 7 -8.97 15.93 -8.14
N ALA A 8 -10.14 16.59 -8.25
CA ALA A 8 -11.36 15.93 -8.70
C ALA A 8 -11.24 15.38 -10.12
N LEU A 9 -10.68 16.15 -11.05
CA LEU A 9 -10.45 15.68 -12.43
C LEU A 9 -9.50 14.49 -12.49
N LEU A 10 -8.42 14.50 -11.71
CA LEU A 10 -7.49 13.37 -11.62
C LEU A 10 -8.18 12.12 -11.06
N GLY A 11 -9.02 12.29 -10.03
CA GLY A 11 -9.79 11.18 -9.47
C GLY A 11 -10.80 10.61 -10.48
N ILE A 12 -11.49 11.47 -11.23
CA ILE A 12 -12.40 11.05 -12.30
C ILE A 12 -11.63 10.30 -13.40
N LEU A 13 -10.45 10.79 -13.80
CA LEU A 13 -9.60 10.14 -14.80
C LEU A 13 -9.18 8.74 -14.33
N ALA A 14 -8.62 8.64 -13.12
CA ALA A 14 -8.18 7.36 -12.56
C ALA A 14 -9.34 6.35 -12.43
N LEU A 15 -10.52 6.81 -12.01
CA LEU A 15 -11.73 5.99 -11.95
C LEU A 15 -12.16 5.52 -13.34
N ALA A 16 -12.22 6.42 -14.33
CA ALA A 16 -12.68 6.10 -15.67
C ALA A 16 -11.78 5.07 -16.38
N VAL A 17 -10.46 5.17 -16.17
CA VAL A 17 -9.46 4.27 -16.76
C VAL A 17 -9.60 2.84 -16.23
N PHE A 18 -9.91 2.68 -14.94
CA PHE A 18 -10.01 1.37 -14.29
C PHE A 18 -11.44 0.92 -14.00
N LEU A 19 -12.45 1.62 -14.51
CA LEU A 19 -13.85 1.27 -14.28
C LEU A 19 -14.16 -0.14 -14.78
N GLY A 20 -13.55 -0.59 -15.89
CA GLY A 20 -13.72 -1.94 -16.41
C GLY A 20 -13.16 -3.05 -15.51
N ALA A 21 -12.24 -2.73 -14.60
CA ALA A 21 -11.68 -3.70 -13.67
C ALA A 21 -12.72 -4.18 -12.64
N VAL A 22 -13.72 -3.35 -12.28
CA VAL A 22 -14.70 -3.69 -11.24
C VAL A 22 -15.61 -4.87 -11.63
N THR A 23 -15.72 -5.16 -12.92
CA THR A 23 -16.49 -6.29 -13.45
C THR A 23 -15.61 -7.51 -13.77
N ALA A 24 -14.31 -7.43 -13.52
CA ALA A 24 -13.39 -8.53 -13.78
C ALA A 24 -13.51 -9.64 -12.73
N GLY A 25 -13.10 -10.86 -13.12
CA GLY A 25 -12.91 -11.97 -12.18
C GLY A 25 -11.60 -11.85 -11.39
N PHE A 26 -11.31 -12.88 -10.59
CA PHE A 26 -10.00 -13.05 -9.96
C PHE A 26 -9.00 -13.59 -11.00
N ALA A 27 -7.77 -13.07 -11.00
CA ALA A 27 -6.72 -13.47 -11.93
C ALA A 27 -5.34 -13.55 -11.26
N TYR A 28 -4.37 -14.20 -11.93
CA TYR A 28 -2.99 -14.31 -11.45
C TYR A 28 -2.89 -14.89 -10.03
N ASP A 29 -2.40 -14.10 -9.07
CA ASP A 29 -2.20 -14.48 -7.67
C ASP A 29 -3.48 -14.42 -6.84
N ASP A 30 -4.57 -13.86 -7.36
CA ASP A 30 -5.82 -13.67 -6.64
C ASP A 30 -6.43 -14.97 -6.08
N PRO A 31 -6.44 -16.11 -6.82
CA PRO A 31 -6.92 -17.37 -6.26
C PRO A 31 -6.21 -17.76 -4.96
N HIS A 32 -4.88 -17.64 -4.91
CA HIS A 32 -4.09 -17.96 -3.72
C HIS A 32 -4.28 -16.92 -2.61
N ALA A 33 -4.25 -15.63 -2.96
CA ALA A 33 -4.32 -14.54 -1.99
C ALA A 33 -5.72 -14.38 -1.35
N ILE A 34 -6.78 -14.82 -2.04
CA ILE A 34 -8.18 -14.52 -1.70
C ILE A 34 -8.99 -15.79 -1.57
N ILE A 35 -9.10 -16.58 -2.65
CA ILE A 35 -10.01 -17.72 -2.71
C ILE A 35 -9.52 -18.85 -1.83
N GLU A 36 -8.22 -19.09 -1.73
CA GLU A 36 -7.66 -20.16 -0.91
C GLU A 36 -7.26 -19.70 0.49
N ASN A 37 -7.26 -18.39 0.72
CA ASN A 37 -6.77 -17.82 1.96
C ASN A 37 -7.79 -17.98 3.09
N PRO A 38 -7.49 -18.76 4.14
CA PRO A 38 -8.44 -19.06 5.21
C PRO A 38 -8.85 -17.81 6.00
N VAL A 39 -8.00 -16.78 6.05
CA VAL A 39 -8.33 -15.52 6.74
C VAL A 39 -9.36 -14.73 5.94
N VAL A 40 -9.16 -14.62 4.61
CA VAL A 40 -10.07 -13.87 3.72
C VAL A 40 -11.42 -14.56 3.58
N LYS A 41 -11.42 -15.90 3.48
CA LYS A 41 -12.63 -16.72 3.45
C LYS A 41 -13.45 -16.67 4.74
N GLY A 42 -12.80 -16.35 5.86
CA GLY A 42 -13.42 -16.41 7.19
C GLY A 42 -13.42 -17.80 7.83
N ASP A 43 -12.59 -18.73 7.33
CA ASP A 43 -12.38 -20.05 7.95
C ASP A 43 -11.66 -19.94 9.31
N VAL A 44 -10.89 -18.86 9.49
CA VAL A 44 -10.24 -18.47 10.73
C VAL A 44 -10.56 -17.02 11.10
N PRO A 45 -10.50 -16.65 12.39
CA PRO A 45 -10.81 -15.28 12.80
C PRO A 45 -9.84 -14.25 12.20
N PRO A 46 -10.30 -13.01 11.90
CA PRO A 46 -9.48 -11.99 11.22
C PRO A 46 -8.16 -11.64 11.90
N TRP A 47 -8.05 -11.79 13.23
CA TRP A 47 -6.80 -11.54 13.95
C TRP A 47 -5.66 -12.47 13.50
N GLN A 48 -5.97 -13.63 12.90
CA GLN A 48 -4.94 -14.50 12.34
C GLN A 48 -4.18 -13.86 11.17
N ALA A 49 -4.65 -12.74 10.61
CA ALA A 49 -3.86 -11.92 9.69
C ALA A 49 -2.52 -11.47 10.29
N PHE A 50 -2.42 -11.34 11.62
CA PHE A 50 -1.19 -10.97 12.31
C PHE A 50 -0.27 -12.16 12.62
N ALA A 51 -0.75 -13.39 12.50
CA ALA A 51 -0.04 -14.62 12.85
C ALA A 51 0.29 -15.51 11.65
N ARG A 52 -0.24 -15.17 10.47
CA ARG A 52 -0.01 -15.87 9.20
C ARG A 52 0.74 -14.98 8.23
N ASP A 53 1.25 -15.61 7.17
CA ASP A 53 1.81 -14.87 6.06
C ASP A 53 0.70 -14.30 5.15
N TYR A 54 1.10 -13.53 4.13
CA TYR A 54 0.14 -12.89 3.22
C TYR A 54 -0.80 -13.87 2.52
N TRP A 55 -0.33 -15.09 2.28
CA TRP A 55 -1.05 -16.17 1.59
C TRP A 55 -1.90 -17.02 2.54
N GLY A 56 -1.98 -16.62 3.82
CA GLY A 56 -2.74 -17.33 4.83
C GLY A 56 -2.08 -18.61 5.32
N LYS A 57 -0.79 -18.82 5.03
CA LYS A 57 -0.03 -19.97 5.53
C LYS A 57 0.43 -19.72 6.97
N PRO A 58 0.41 -20.75 7.83
CA PRO A 58 0.97 -20.66 9.17
C PRO A 58 2.50 -20.59 9.13
N ARG A 59 3.12 -20.24 10.26
CA ARG A 59 4.57 -20.03 10.41
C ARG A 59 5.42 -21.19 9.88
N GLU A 60 4.93 -22.42 9.95
CA GLU A 60 5.68 -23.61 9.52
C GLU A 60 5.83 -23.66 7.99
N GLN A 61 4.82 -23.16 7.27
CA GLN A 61 4.69 -23.21 5.80
C GLN A 61 4.86 -21.84 5.15
N THR A 62 5.24 -20.83 5.92
CA THR A 62 5.36 -19.45 5.44
C THR A 62 6.48 -19.27 4.41
N ASN A 63 6.25 -18.40 3.43
CA ASN A 63 7.31 -17.91 2.54
C ASN A 63 7.99 -16.61 3.04
N GLY A 64 7.66 -16.15 4.25
CA GLY A 64 8.25 -14.96 4.85
C GLY A 64 7.54 -13.64 4.52
N SER A 65 6.46 -13.68 3.75
CA SER A 65 5.65 -12.48 3.47
C SER A 65 4.81 -12.08 4.70
N TYR A 66 4.91 -10.84 5.17
CA TYR A 66 4.18 -10.35 6.33
C TYR A 66 3.45 -9.06 6.00
N ARG A 67 2.15 -9.20 5.68
CA ARG A 67 1.31 -8.13 5.14
C ARG A 67 -0.08 -8.09 5.82
N PRO A 68 -0.12 -7.99 7.16
CA PRO A 68 -1.38 -8.11 7.91
C PRO A 68 -2.43 -7.08 7.50
N LEU A 69 -2.04 -5.86 7.13
CA LEU A 69 -2.99 -4.81 6.77
C LEU A 69 -3.61 -5.05 5.39
N ALA A 70 -2.82 -5.53 4.43
CA ALA A 70 -3.34 -5.95 3.13
C ALA A 70 -4.34 -7.11 3.30
N LEU A 71 -3.97 -8.12 4.10
CA LEU A 71 -4.81 -9.28 4.36
C LEU A 71 -6.13 -8.91 5.07
N LEU A 72 -6.09 -8.04 6.08
CA LEU A 72 -7.28 -7.52 6.74
C LEU A 72 -8.18 -6.73 5.79
N SER A 73 -7.60 -5.91 4.89
CA SER A 73 -8.39 -5.17 3.90
C SER A 73 -9.09 -6.10 2.90
N LEU A 74 -8.44 -7.19 2.48
CA LEU A 74 -9.04 -8.22 1.63
C LEU A 74 -10.14 -8.97 2.39
N THR A 75 -9.92 -9.27 3.66
CA THR A 75 -10.90 -9.93 4.53
C THR A 75 -12.18 -9.09 4.68
N LEU A 76 -12.03 -7.77 4.81
CA LEU A 76 -13.17 -6.85 4.85
C LEU A 76 -13.99 -6.89 3.56
N ASP A 77 -13.33 -6.86 2.40
CA ASP A 77 -14.03 -6.95 1.11
C ASP A 77 -14.69 -8.32 0.91
N GLY A 78 -14.04 -9.40 1.32
CA GLY A 78 -14.59 -10.75 1.30
C GLY A 78 -15.86 -10.86 2.14
N TYR A 79 -15.86 -10.26 3.33
CA TYR A 79 -17.02 -10.18 4.20
C TYR A 79 -18.16 -9.34 3.62
N LEU A 80 -17.87 -8.12 3.16
CA LEU A 80 -18.88 -7.21 2.59
C LEU A 80 -19.45 -7.74 1.26
N GLY A 81 -18.60 -8.39 0.46
CA GLY A 81 -18.90 -8.88 -0.87
C GLY A 81 -19.33 -10.32 -0.97
N ARG A 82 -19.36 -11.06 0.15
CA ARG A 82 -19.59 -12.52 0.17
C ARG A 82 -18.70 -13.25 -0.83
N MET A 83 -17.41 -12.89 -0.85
CA MET A 83 -16.39 -13.42 -1.77
C MET A 83 -16.66 -13.17 -3.27
N SER A 84 -17.59 -12.28 -3.64
CA SER A 84 -17.72 -11.80 -5.02
C SER A 84 -16.53 -10.91 -5.40
N PRO A 85 -16.02 -10.94 -6.65
CA PRO A 85 -14.86 -10.13 -7.06
C PRO A 85 -15.09 -8.61 -6.98
N PHE A 86 -16.34 -8.16 -7.09
CA PHE A 86 -16.66 -6.74 -7.27
C PHE A 86 -16.10 -5.82 -6.17
N PRO A 87 -16.31 -6.07 -4.86
CA PRO A 87 -15.79 -5.17 -3.83
C PRO A 87 -14.27 -5.14 -3.78
N PHE A 88 -13.62 -6.24 -4.11
CA PHE A 88 -12.16 -6.31 -4.16
C PHE A 88 -11.59 -5.36 -5.22
N HIS A 89 -12.12 -5.44 -6.44
CA HIS A 89 -11.69 -4.56 -7.53
C HIS A 89 -12.08 -3.11 -7.26
N LEU A 90 -13.28 -2.87 -6.73
CA LEU A 90 -13.73 -1.52 -6.37
C LEU A 90 -12.78 -0.87 -5.36
N THR A 91 -12.38 -1.58 -4.30
CA THR A 91 -11.43 -1.07 -3.30
C THR A 91 -10.07 -0.75 -3.93
N ASN A 92 -9.55 -1.59 -4.82
CA ASN A 92 -8.29 -1.29 -5.53
C ASN A 92 -8.40 -0.01 -6.39
N VAL A 93 -9.50 0.16 -7.12
CA VAL A 93 -9.74 1.36 -7.93
C VAL A 93 -9.82 2.61 -7.05
N LEU A 94 -10.54 2.55 -5.92
CA LEU A 94 -10.65 3.66 -4.98
C LEU A 94 -9.31 3.99 -4.31
N LEU A 95 -8.51 2.97 -3.97
CA LEU A 95 -7.16 3.17 -3.46
C LEU A 95 -6.27 3.86 -4.50
N HIS A 96 -6.32 3.45 -5.76
CA HIS A 96 -5.56 4.11 -6.83
C HIS A 96 -5.98 5.57 -7.03
N VAL A 97 -7.28 5.86 -7.01
CA VAL A 97 -7.78 7.25 -7.02
C VAL A 97 -7.16 8.05 -5.87
N ALA A 98 -7.14 7.50 -4.66
CA ALA A 98 -6.54 8.16 -3.50
C ALA A 98 -5.02 8.36 -3.67
N VAL A 99 -4.29 7.38 -4.21
CA VAL A 99 -2.85 7.48 -4.51
C VAL A 99 -2.59 8.58 -5.53
N VAL A 100 -3.31 8.60 -6.66
CA VAL A 100 -3.17 9.62 -7.72
C VAL A 100 -3.36 11.03 -7.15
N VAL A 101 -4.40 11.23 -6.33
CA VAL A 101 -4.66 12.52 -5.68
C VAL A 101 -3.53 12.86 -4.70
N ALA A 102 -3.07 11.91 -3.88
CA ALA A 102 -1.97 12.13 -2.94
C ALA A 102 -0.65 12.49 -3.66
N VAL A 103 -0.33 11.81 -4.75
CA VAL A 103 0.83 12.10 -5.61
C VAL A 103 0.75 13.53 -6.15
N TYR A 104 -0.39 13.95 -6.68
CA TYR A 104 -0.59 15.33 -7.14
C TYR A 104 -0.38 16.36 -6.01
N LEU A 105 -0.92 16.09 -4.82
CA LEU A 105 -0.77 16.97 -3.65
C LEU A 105 0.67 17.09 -3.16
N VAL A 106 1.48 16.03 -3.32
CA VAL A 106 2.93 16.07 -3.05
C VAL A 106 3.64 16.84 -4.15
N TRP A 107 3.47 16.47 -5.41
CA TRP A 107 4.24 17.02 -6.53
C TRP A 107 4.01 18.50 -6.74
N ARG A 108 2.80 19.01 -6.47
CA ARG A 108 2.54 20.46 -6.55
C ARG A 108 3.29 21.31 -5.51
N ARG A 109 3.94 20.69 -4.53
CA ARG A 109 4.84 21.35 -3.58
C ARG A 109 6.30 21.37 -4.06
N ILE A 110 6.64 20.57 -5.06
CA ILE A 110 8.01 20.33 -5.52
C ILE A 110 8.24 20.95 -6.90
N VAL A 111 7.27 20.82 -7.80
CA VAL A 111 7.37 21.30 -9.19
C VAL A 111 6.23 22.25 -9.53
N ALA A 112 6.33 22.90 -10.70
CA ALA A 112 5.28 23.78 -11.21
C ALA A 112 3.93 23.05 -11.29
N GLU A 113 2.86 23.76 -10.99
CA GLU A 113 1.49 23.22 -10.87
C GLU A 113 1.01 22.48 -12.14
N SER A 114 1.40 22.94 -13.34
CA SER A 114 1.10 22.26 -14.61
C SER A 114 1.83 20.92 -14.74
N ILE A 115 3.10 20.86 -14.33
CA ILE A 115 3.93 19.65 -14.35
C ILE A 115 3.40 18.64 -13.32
N ALA A 116 3.04 19.10 -12.12
CA ALA A 116 2.47 18.24 -11.09
C ALA A 116 1.15 17.60 -11.56
N PHE A 117 0.28 18.37 -12.20
CA PHE A 117 -0.98 17.87 -12.76
C PHE A 117 -0.74 16.89 -13.92
N ALA A 118 0.08 17.26 -14.90
CA ALA A 118 0.38 16.41 -16.05
C ALA A 118 1.06 15.10 -15.63
N GLY A 119 2.01 15.17 -14.70
CA GLY A 119 2.65 14.00 -14.13
C GLY A 119 1.64 13.10 -13.42
N ALA A 120 0.77 13.64 -12.56
CA ALA A 120 -0.20 12.83 -11.83
C ALA A 120 -1.24 12.20 -12.76
N ALA A 121 -1.62 12.90 -13.84
CA ALA A 121 -2.47 12.34 -14.89
C ALA A 121 -1.77 11.19 -15.62
N LEU A 122 -0.46 11.32 -15.92
CA LEU A 122 0.34 10.24 -16.49
C LEU A 122 0.45 9.05 -15.54
N PHE A 123 0.70 9.30 -14.25
CA PHE A 123 0.73 8.26 -13.22
C PHE A 123 -0.62 7.53 -13.11
N ALA A 124 -1.74 8.24 -13.24
CA ALA A 124 -3.07 7.65 -13.19
C ALA A 124 -3.31 6.59 -14.27
N VAL A 125 -2.62 6.66 -15.41
CA VAL A 125 -2.80 5.77 -16.57
C VAL A 125 -1.62 4.83 -16.82
N LEU A 126 -0.55 4.92 -16.02
CA LEU A 126 0.69 4.19 -16.29
C LEU A 126 0.53 2.67 -16.09
N ALA A 127 1.18 1.88 -16.96
CA ALA A 127 1.09 0.41 -16.94
C ALA A 127 1.50 -0.22 -15.60
N ALA A 128 2.49 0.33 -14.90
CA ALA A 128 2.89 -0.15 -13.56
C ALA A 128 1.76 -0.03 -12.53
N SER A 129 0.87 0.95 -12.69
CA SER A 129 -0.34 1.07 -11.87
C SER A 129 -1.43 0.10 -12.33
N ALA A 130 -1.47 -0.26 -13.62
CA ALA A 130 -2.49 -1.16 -14.14
C ALA A 130 -2.41 -2.56 -13.54
N GLU A 131 -1.20 -3.14 -13.42
CA GLU A 131 -1.02 -4.44 -12.76
C GLU A 131 -1.47 -4.40 -11.29
N ALA A 132 -1.05 -3.38 -10.54
CA ALA A 132 -1.41 -3.23 -9.12
C ALA A 132 -2.91 -2.98 -8.90
N VAL A 133 -3.61 -2.42 -9.88
CA VAL A 133 -5.05 -2.14 -9.80
C VAL A 133 -5.89 -3.32 -10.27
N GLN A 134 -5.51 -3.97 -11.37
CA GLN A 134 -6.27 -5.05 -11.99
C GLN A 134 -6.09 -6.40 -11.29
N ALA A 135 -4.88 -6.71 -10.80
CA ALA A 135 -4.68 -7.86 -9.93
C ALA A 135 -5.08 -7.45 -8.50
N VAL A 136 -6.06 -8.12 -7.90
CA VAL A 136 -6.51 -7.76 -6.55
C VAL A 136 -5.36 -7.88 -5.55
N ALA A 137 -4.50 -8.89 -5.69
CA ALA A 137 -3.31 -9.08 -4.87
C ALA A 137 -2.35 -7.86 -4.87
N GLY A 138 -2.37 -7.05 -5.94
CA GLY A 138 -1.65 -5.78 -6.06
C GLY A 138 -2.04 -4.72 -5.02
N ARG A 139 -3.11 -4.96 -4.25
CA ARG A 139 -3.55 -4.12 -3.14
C ARG A 139 -2.46 -3.74 -2.15
N ALA A 140 -1.55 -4.68 -1.87
CA ALA A 140 -0.44 -4.44 -0.97
C ALA A 140 0.41 -3.23 -1.43
N ASP A 141 0.66 -3.11 -2.73
CA ASP A 141 1.41 -2.00 -3.33
C ASP A 141 0.63 -0.68 -3.30
N LEU A 142 -0.67 -0.73 -3.59
CA LEU A 142 -1.54 0.46 -3.54
C LEU A 142 -1.58 1.07 -2.13
N LEU A 143 -1.70 0.23 -1.10
CA LEU A 143 -1.67 0.68 0.30
C LEU A 143 -0.30 1.28 0.67
N VAL A 144 0.81 0.66 0.26
CA VAL A 144 2.15 1.24 0.46
C VAL A 144 2.26 2.59 -0.22
N ALA A 145 1.87 2.70 -1.48
CA ALA A 145 1.93 3.95 -2.23
C ALA A 145 1.09 5.06 -1.55
N LEU A 146 -0.12 4.71 -1.08
CA LEU A 146 -1.00 5.65 -0.38
C LEU A 146 -0.38 6.14 0.93
N PHE A 147 0.03 5.22 1.80
CA PHE A 147 0.58 5.60 3.11
C PHE A 147 1.95 6.26 2.99
N ALA A 148 2.78 5.87 2.02
CA ALA A 148 4.06 6.53 1.75
C ALA A 148 3.86 7.99 1.30
N THR A 149 2.89 8.25 0.42
CA THR A 149 2.63 9.60 -0.12
C THR A 149 1.90 10.49 0.88
N VAL A 150 0.86 9.98 1.56
CA VAL A 150 0.20 10.72 2.65
C VAL A 150 1.15 10.96 3.82
N GLY A 151 1.96 9.95 4.15
CA GLY A 151 3.00 10.07 5.17
C GLY A 151 4.05 11.11 4.84
N LEU A 152 4.42 11.28 3.56
CA LEU A 152 5.32 12.36 3.12
C LEU A 152 4.71 13.74 3.35
N LEU A 153 3.41 13.92 3.08
CA LEU A 153 2.72 15.20 3.34
C LEU A 153 2.76 15.57 4.82
N ALA A 154 2.61 14.58 5.71
CA ALA A 154 2.76 14.74 7.15
C ALA A 154 4.23 14.95 7.55
N HIS A 155 5.17 14.22 6.95
CA HIS A 155 6.60 14.33 7.20
C HIS A 155 7.12 15.75 6.96
N GLN A 156 6.68 16.39 5.88
CA GLN A 156 7.00 17.78 5.54
C GLN A 156 6.29 18.81 6.46
N GLY A 157 5.27 18.39 7.21
CA GLY A 157 4.54 19.27 8.11
C GLY A 157 5.32 19.60 9.39
N PRO A 158 5.25 20.84 9.91
CA PRO A 158 5.97 21.24 11.12
C PRO A 158 5.39 20.59 12.39
N GLY A 159 6.21 20.50 13.44
CA GLY A 159 5.77 20.06 14.77
C GLY A 159 5.66 18.54 14.99
N ARG A 160 5.55 18.15 16.27
CA ARG A 160 5.57 16.76 16.74
C ARG A 160 4.38 15.93 16.23
N LEU A 161 3.19 16.52 16.15
CA LEU A 161 1.99 15.82 15.69
C LEU A 161 2.15 15.29 14.25
N ASN A 162 2.77 16.09 13.38
CA ASN A 162 3.04 15.71 11.99
C ASN A 162 4.11 14.61 11.89
N ALA A 163 5.12 14.63 12.76
CA ALA A 163 6.08 13.53 12.87
C ALA A 163 5.39 12.22 13.31
N ILE A 164 4.45 12.27 14.26
CA ILE A 164 3.67 11.11 14.70
C ILE A 164 2.80 10.59 13.55
N LYS A 165 2.07 11.47 12.84
CA LYS A 165 1.26 11.08 11.67
C LYS A 165 2.11 10.38 10.60
N ALA A 166 3.31 10.89 10.32
CA ALA A 166 4.24 10.25 9.39
C ALA A 166 4.69 8.87 9.92
N ALA A 167 5.03 8.74 11.20
CA ALA A 167 5.40 7.46 11.79
C ALA A 167 4.26 6.43 11.75
N LEU A 168 3.02 6.86 11.96
CA LEU A 168 1.83 6.02 11.81
C LEU A 168 1.66 5.56 10.36
N CYS A 169 1.79 6.48 9.39
CA CYS A 169 1.73 6.12 7.97
C CYS A 169 2.83 5.11 7.60
N LEU A 170 4.05 5.27 8.14
CA LEU A 170 5.12 4.30 7.94
C LEU A 170 4.75 2.91 8.50
N GLY A 171 4.18 2.85 9.70
CA GLY A 171 3.69 1.59 10.27
C GLY A 171 2.61 0.92 9.40
N LEU A 172 1.68 1.71 8.85
CA LEU A 172 0.64 1.24 7.95
C LEU A 172 1.23 0.75 6.60
N ALA A 173 2.21 1.46 6.04
CA ALA A 173 2.91 1.03 4.83
C ALA A 173 3.64 -0.31 5.06
N LEU A 174 4.41 -0.43 6.15
CA LEU A 174 5.09 -1.66 6.53
C LEU A 174 4.12 -2.83 6.74
N GLY A 175 2.99 -2.58 7.41
CA GLY A 175 1.93 -3.58 7.58
C GLY A 175 1.24 -3.99 6.26
N SER A 176 1.39 -3.20 5.19
CA SER A 176 0.79 -3.47 3.88
C SER A 176 1.71 -4.29 2.98
N LYS A 177 3.00 -3.96 2.92
CA LYS A 177 4.02 -4.69 2.17
C LYS A 177 5.42 -4.42 2.73
N GLU A 178 6.32 -5.38 2.56
CA GLU A 178 7.71 -5.29 3.01
C GLU A 178 8.47 -4.13 2.35
N SER A 179 8.08 -3.75 1.13
CA SER A 179 8.64 -2.60 0.41
C SER A 179 8.43 -1.27 1.14
N GLY A 180 7.54 -1.21 2.15
CA GLY A 180 7.41 -0.09 3.08
C GLY A 180 8.72 0.28 3.79
N VAL A 181 9.69 -0.64 3.89
CA VAL A 181 11.03 -0.35 4.44
C VAL A 181 11.76 0.73 3.67
N ALA A 182 11.45 0.94 2.39
CA ALA A 182 12.04 1.97 1.54
C ALA A 182 11.52 3.39 1.84
N VAL A 183 10.38 3.51 2.54
CA VAL A 183 9.67 4.79 2.73
C VAL A 183 10.50 5.88 3.42
N PRO A 184 11.21 5.61 4.54
CA PRO A 184 12.05 6.63 5.17
C PRO A 184 13.17 7.12 4.26
N PHE A 185 13.72 6.25 3.41
CA PHE A 185 14.77 6.63 2.45
C PHE A 185 14.20 7.52 1.35
N ALA A 186 12.98 7.25 0.89
CA ALA A 186 12.28 8.10 -0.06
C ALA A 186 12.01 9.49 0.54
N TRP A 187 11.55 9.57 1.80
CA TRP A 187 11.34 10.84 2.49
C TRP A 187 12.65 11.61 2.69
N ALA A 188 13.73 10.93 3.08
CA ALA A 188 15.06 11.54 3.23
C ALA A 188 15.58 12.09 1.90
N SER A 189 15.33 11.37 0.80
CA SER A 189 15.70 11.86 -0.54
C SER A 189 14.96 13.15 -0.88
N VAL A 190 13.66 13.25 -0.54
CA VAL A 190 12.87 14.46 -0.75
C VAL A 190 13.36 15.63 0.13
N ASP A 191 13.70 15.38 1.40
CA ASP A 191 14.30 16.39 2.28
C ASP A 191 15.58 16.97 1.66
N LEU A 192 16.51 16.08 1.26
CA LEU A 192 17.79 16.44 0.67
C LEU A 192 17.62 17.25 -0.62
N LEU A 193 16.69 16.86 -1.49
CA LEU A 193 16.37 17.56 -2.74
C LEU A 193 15.67 18.91 -2.50
N SER A 194 14.91 19.04 -1.42
CA SER A 194 14.18 20.26 -1.07
C SER A 194 15.06 21.25 -0.29
N ALA A 195 16.37 20.99 -0.16
CA ALA A 195 17.30 21.71 0.70
C ALA A 195 16.87 21.81 2.18
N ALA A 196 15.94 20.94 2.61
CA ALA A 196 15.57 20.78 4.00
C ALA A 196 16.57 19.83 4.66
N ARG A 197 17.08 20.15 5.86
CA ARG A 197 17.93 19.21 6.59
C ARG A 197 17.06 18.12 7.23
N PRO A 198 17.36 16.82 6.98
CA PRO A 198 16.66 15.72 7.64
C PRO A 198 16.73 15.88 9.16
N SER A 199 15.57 15.89 9.82
CA SER A 199 15.52 16.00 11.28
C SER A 199 15.83 14.65 11.92
N LEU A 200 17.02 14.48 12.49
CA LEU A 200 17.43 13.24 13.16
C LEU A 200 16.41 12.75 14.19
N ALA A 201 15.78 13.66 14.94
CA ALA A 201 14.73 13.31 15.90
C ALA A 201 13.49 12.69 15.24
N ARG A 202 13.11 13.13 14.03
CA ARG A 202 12.00 12.54 13.27
C ARG A 202 12.36 11.15 12.74
N TYR A 203 13.56 11.00 12.18
CA TYR A 203 14.01 9.70 11.68
C TYR A 203 14.21 8.70 12.81
N ALA A 204 14.64 9.14 13.99
CA ALA A 204 14.67 8.31 15.20
C ALA A 204 13.26 7.81 15.58
N LEU A 205 12.22 8.63 15.43
CA LEU A 205 10.83 8.22 15.68
C LEU A 205 10.37 7.12 14.71
N TYR A 206 10.87 7.12 13.47
CA TYR A 206 10.53 6.11 12.45
C TYR A 206 11.12 4.72 12.76
N LEU A 207 12.13 4.64 13.62
CA LEU A 207 12.64 3.35 14.11
C LEU A 207 11.60 2.59 14.92
N LEU A 208 10.64 3.27 15.57
CA LEU A 208 9.60 2.61 16.35
C LEU A 208 8.68 1.72 15.50
N PRO A 209 7.96 2.23 14.47
CA PRO A 209 7.14 1.37 13.61
C PRO A 209 7.99 0.33 12.84
N MET A 210 9.23 0.66 12.46
CA MET A 210 10.13 -0.30 11.80
C MET A 210 10.49 -1.47 12.72
N GLY A 211 10.88 -1.19 13.96
CA GLY A 211 11.21 -2.20 14.97
C GLY A 211 9.99 -3.03 15.35
N ALA A 212 8.84 -2.39 15.56
CA ALA A 212 7.58 -3.07 15.87
C ALA A 212 7.17 -4.02 14.73
N TRP A 213 7.24 -3.56 13.48
CA TRP A 213 6.95 -4.39 12.31
C TRP A 213 7.95 -5.54 12.16
N ALA A 214 9.25 -5.28 12.32
CA ALA A 214 10.26 -6.34 12.24
C ALA A 214 10.07 -7.41 13.31
N ALA A 215 9.74 -7.01 14.55
CA ALA A 215 9.43 -7.94 15.63
C ALA A 215 8.15 -8.75 15.34
N ALA A 216 7.09 -8.10 14.85
CA ALA A 216 5.85 -8.77 14.49
C ALA A 216 6.05 -9.77 13.33
N LYS A 217 6.78 -9.36 12.28
CA LYS A 217 7.17 -10.21 11.17
C LYS A 217 7.98 -11.42 11.65
N ALA A 218 8.98 -11.20 12.49
CA ALA A 218 9.82 -12.24 13.08
C ALA A 218 8.99 -13.26 13.87
N TRP A 219 8.03 -12.77 14.66
CA TRP A 219 7.14 -13.61 15.44
C TRP A 219 6.18 -14.42 14.56
N ALA A 220 5.60 -13.81 13.52
CA ALA A 220 4.65 -14.49 12.64
C ALA A 220 5.32 -15.47 11.66
N THR A 221 6.49 -15.10 11.11
CA THR A 221 7.10 -15.83 9.97
C THR A 221 8.43 -16.52 10.30
N GLY A 222 9.03 -16.20 11.45
CA GLY A 222 10.26 -16.84 11.91
C GLY A 222 11.52 -16.46 11.16
N PHE A 223 11.53 -15.30 10.49
CA PHE A 223 12.63 -14.86 9.61
C PHE A 223 12.94 -15.82 8.47
N LYS A 224 12.03 -16.75 8.16
CA LYS A 224 12.17 -17.56 6.94
C LYS A 224 12.11 -16.63 5.74
N VAL A 225 13.17 -16.62 4.94
CA VAL A 225 13.16 -16.10 3.58
C VAL A 225 13.05 -17.34 2.71
N ALA A 226 11.99 -17.46 1.90
CA ALA A 226 11.88 -18.57 0.96
C ALA A 226 13.08 -18.53 0.00
N MET A 227 14.04 -19.43 0.24
CA MET A 227 15.18 -19.71 -0.63
C MET A 227 14.88 -21.01 -1.37
N ASP A 228 13.85 -21.00 -2.21
CA ASP A 228 13.76 -22.00 -3.27
C ASP A 228 13.11 -21.39 -4.52
N PRO A 229 13.90 -20.79 -5.42
CA PRO A 229 13.39 -20.21 -6.66
C PRO A 229 12.93 -21.28 -7.67
N ILE A 230 13.22 -22.57 -7.41
CA ILE A 230 13.12 -23.65 -8.40
C ILE A 230 11.96 -24.61 -8.08
N GLY A 231 11.52 -24.66 -6.83
CA GLY A 231 10.47 -25.57 -6.35
C GLY A 231 9.04 -25.00 -6.32
N ASN A 232 8.62 -24.15 -7.26
CA ASN A 232 7.22 -23.72 -7.37
C ASN A 232 6.45 -24.69 -8.28
N PRO A 233 5.65 -25.65 -7.78
CA PRO A 233 4.65 -26.28 -8.61
C PRO A 233 3.50 -25.27 -8.74
N LEU A 234 3.40 -24.65 -9.92
CA LEU A 234 2.14 -24.04 -10.36
C LEU A 234 0.99 -25.05 -10.28
#